data_AF-A0A9E0IN17-F1
#
_entry.id   AF-A0A9E0IN17-F1
#
_cell.length_a   1.000
_cell.length_b   1.000
_cell.length_c   1.000
_cell.angle_alpha   90.00
_cell.angle_beta   90.00
_cell.angle_gamma   90.00
#
_symmetry.space_group_name_H-M   'P 1'
#
loop_
_entity.id
_entity.type
_entity.pdbx_description
1 polymer ?
#
loop_
_entity_poly.entity_id
_entity_poly.type
_entity_poly.pdbx_seq_one_letter_code
_entity_poly.pdbx_strand_id
1 'polypeptide(L)'
;MKNKQIYVVSALSALLAGACGPDLSTEQRRVEICDPAACDAAGPPLGAPNYTCPDGTVAGPACLREIDPAGDPGGACGWGIVDCPDGGDTPACDPDDCGPAPGAPNWTCDDGSLAGPACLTQADGSCGWSIVECPAPAPACDGPDACTGPAPGAPNYLCPDGTLAGPACQAGSDGATCGWVIVDCGDA
;
A
#
# COMPACT_ATOMS: atom_id res chain seq x y z
N MET A 1 2.55 -5.57 26.03
CA MET A 1 3.08 -5.80 24.68
C MET A 1 1.86 -5.93 23.78
N LYS A 2 1.64 -5.00 22.84
CA LYS A 2 0.47 -5.03 21.96
C LYS A 2 0.79 -5.96 20.78
N ASN A 3 0.06 -7.07 20.63
CA ASN A 3 0.17 -7.94 19.46
C ASN A 3 -0.31 -7.13 18.24
N LYS A 4 0.60 -6.82 17.31
CA LYS A 4 0.23 -6.25 16.01
C LYS A 4 -0.27 -7.40 15.15
N GLN A 5 -1.56 -7.39 14.80
CA GLN A 5 -2.12 -8.34 13.84
C GLN A 5 -1.70 -7.91 12.44
N ILE A 6 -1.26 -8.86 11.63
CA ILE A 6 -0.84 -8.64 10.24
C ILE A 6 -1.84 -9.42 9.40
N TYR A 7 -2.39 -8.76 8.37
CA TYR A 7 -3.40 -9.31 7.47
C TYR A 7 -2.75 -9.62 6.12
N VAL A 8 -3.12 -10.74 5.50
CA VAL A 8 -2.57 -11.19 4.21
C VAL A 8 -3.71 -11.42 3.23
N VAL A 9 -3.65 -10.80 2.06
CA VAL A 9 -4.58 -11.07 0.95
C VAL A 9 -3.90 -12.06 0.01
N SER A 10 -4.17 -13.36 0.19
CA SER A 10 -3.58 -14.38 -0.69
C SER A 10 -4.35 -14.52 -2.00
N ALA A 11 -3.75 -14.10 -3.12
CA ALA A 11 -4.11 -14.58 -4.45
C ALA A 11 -3.50 -15.96 -4.71
N LEU A 12 -4.03 -17.01 -4.06
CA LEU A 12 -3.61 -18.39 -4.34
C LEU A 12 -4.16 -18.83 -5.71
N SER A 13 -3.29 -18.88 -6.72
CA SER A 13 -3.63 -19.44 -8.03
C SER A 13 -3.92 -20.94 -7.88
N ALA A 14 -5.19 -21.30 -8.07
CA ALA A 14 -5.71 -22.65 -7.99
C ALA A 14 -5.14 -23.53 -9.12
N LEU A 15 -4.18 -24.39 -8.78
CA LEU A 15 -3.74 -25.49 -9.63
C LEU A 15 -3.49 -26.73 -8.76
N LEU A 16 -4.57 -27.41 -8.35
CA LEU A 16 -4.70 -28.88 -8.31
C LEU A 16 -6.06 -29.27 -7.72
N ALA A 17 -6.67 -30.28 -8.34
CA ALA A 17 -8.07 -30.62 -8.25
C ALA A 17 -8.54 -31.15 -6.89
N GLY A 18 -9.79 -30.81 -6.53
CA GLY A 18 -10.66 -31.72 -5.79
C GLY A 18 -10.93 -31.41 -4.32
N ALA A 19 -11.49 -30.24 -3.99
CA ALA A 19 -12.46 -30.10 -2.91
C ALA A 19 -13.15 -28.73 -3.02
N CYS A 20 -14.48 -28.71 -3.03
CA CYS A 20 -15.26 -27.50 -2.83
C CYS A 20 -15.02 -26.99 -1.40
N GLY A 21 -14.14 -26.00 -1.25
CA GLY A 21 -14.10 -25.08 -0.12
C GLY A 21 -14.71 -23.73 -0.53
N PRO A 22 -15.27 -22.94 0.40
CA PRO A 22 -15.91 -21.67 0.07
C PRO A 22 -14.91 -20.72 -0.58
N ASP A 23 -15.46 -19.88 -1.45
CA ASP A 23 -14.82 -18.77 -2.14
C ASP A 23 -13.97 -17.92 -1.16
N LEU A 24 -12.64 -17.94 -1.31
CA LEU A 24 -11.67 -17.34 -0.40
C LEU A 24 -11.22 -15.94 -0.85
N SER A 25 -11.98 -15.24 -1.69
CA SER A 25 -11.54 -13.93 -2.20
C SER A 25 -11.59 -12.79 -1.17
N THR A 26 -12.06 -13.01 0.06
CA THR A 26 -12.28 -11.92 1.04
C THR A 26 -12.22 -12.31 2.54
N GLU A 27 -11.81 -13.53 2.92
CA GLU A 27 -11.67 -13.83 4.35
C GLU A 27 -10.28 -13.42 4.86
N GLN A 28 -10.26 -12.37 5.67
CA GLN A 28 -9.12 -11.94 6.48
C GLN A 28 -8.64 -13.10 7.37
N ARG A 29 -7.66 -13.88 6.90
CA ARG A 29 -7.05 -14.96 7.69
C ARG A 29 -6.08 -14.37 8.69
N ARG A 30 -6.24 -14.73 9.97
CA ARG A 30 -5.25 -14.41 11.01
C ARG A 30 -3.99 -15.23 10.76
N VAL A 31 -2.85 -14.56 10.66
CA VAL A 31 -1.55 -15.20 10.52
C VAL A 31 -0.63 -14.82 11.68
N GLU A 32 0.25 -15.75 12.04
CA GLU A 32 1.33 -15.51 13.00
C GLU A 32 2.68 -15.53 12.26
N ILE A 33 3.56 -14.57 12.58
CA ILE A 33 4.95 -14.63 12.13
C ILE A 33 5.68 -15.73 12.90
N CYS A 34 6.21 -16.68 12.15
CA CYS A 34 7.08 -17.71 12.66
C CYS A 34 8.55 -17.25 12.70
N ASP A 35 9.36 -17.98 13.45
CA ASP A 35 10.83 -17.90 13.31
C ASP A 35 11.21 -18.25 11.85
N PRO A 36 12.04 -17.44 11.16
CA PRO A 36 12.47 -17.73 9.79
C PRO A 36 13.03 -19.15 9.61
N ALA A 37 13.72 -19.68 10.62
CA ALA A 37 14.27 -21.05 10.58
C ALA A 37 13.17 -22.13 10.49
N ALA A 38 11.94 -21.83 10.91
CA ALA A 38 10.81 -22.74 10.78
C ALA A 38 10.35 -22.91 9.32
N CYS A 39 10.72 -22.00 8.42
CA CYS A 39 10.41 -22.07 6.99
C CYS A 39 11.55 -22.65 6.14
N ASP A 40 12.71 -22.96 6.71
CA ASP A 40 13.82 -23.59 5.96
C ASP A 40 13.41 -24.93 5.33
N ALA A 41 12.49 -25.65 5.99
CA ALA A 41 11.89 -26.89 5.48
C ALA A 41 10.93 -26.66 4.30
N ALA A 42 10.37 -25.45 4.15
CA ALA A 42 9.47 -25.05 3.07
C ALA A 42 10.23 -24.57 1.82
N GLY A 43 11.56 -24.39 1.91
CA GLY A 43 12.42 -23.94 0.82
C GLY A 43 12.87 -22.48 0.97
N PRO A 44 13.54 -21.92 -0.04
CA PRO A 44 13.98 -20.52 -0.01
C PRO A 44 12.77 -19.56 -0.03
N PRO A 45 12.91 -18.33 0.46
CA PRO A 45 11.87 -17.32 0.39
C PRO A 45 11.40 -17.12 -1.05
N LEU A 46 10.11 -16.78 -1.18
CA LEU A 46 9.55 -16.31 -2.45
C LEU A 46 10.43 -15.16 -2.91
N GLY A 47 11.01 -15.22 -4.12
CA GLY A 47 11.97 -14.24 -4.64
C GLY A 47 11.40 -12.83 -4.89
N ALA A 48 10.35 -12.46 -4.16
CA ALA A 48 9.78 -11.13 -4.11
C ALA A 48 10.66 -10.23 -3.22
N PRO A 49 10.86 -8.95 -3.60
CA PRO A 49 11.56 -7.99 -2.77
C PRO A 49 10.73 -7.61 -1.53
N ASN A 50 11.42 -7.19 -0.47
CA ASN A 50 10.79 -6.48 0.64
C ASN A 50 10.54 -5.02 0.23
N TYR A 51 9.44 -4.45 0.68
CA TYR A 51 9.12 -3.03 0.50
C TYR A 51 8.63 -2.41 1.81
N THR A 52 8.97 -1.14 2.03
CA THR A 52 8.56 -0.40 3.21
C THR A 52 7.20 0.22 2.97
N CYS A 53 6.25 -0.05 3.86
CA CYS A 53 4.90 0.49 3.83
C CYS A 53 4.87 1.95 4.28
N PRO A 54 3.81 2.72 3.92
CA PRO A 54 3.65 4.12 4.36
C PRO A 54 3.64 4.30 5.88
N ASP A 55 3.22 3.28 6.63
CA ASP A 55 3.21 3.25 8.10
C ASP A 55 4.57 2.86 8.73
N GLY A 56 5.60 2.62 7.90
CA GLY A 56 6.93 2.20 8.31
C GLY A 56 7.08 0.70 8.58
N THR A 57 6.04 -0.12 8.35
CA THR A 57 6.16 -1.58 8.37
C THR A 57 6.83 -2.11 7.10
N VAL A 58 7.22 -3.39 7.08
CA VAL A 58 7.83 -4.05 5.92
C VAL A 58 6.87 -5.10 5.39
N ALA A 59 6.51 -4.97 4.13
CA ALA A 59 5.78 -5.95 3.34
C ALA A 59 6.74 -6.74 2.45
N GLY A 60 6.31 -7.92 2.01
CA GLY A 60 7.12 -8.88 1.27
C GLY A 60 7.08 -10.30 1.85
N PRO A 61 8.02 -11.17 1.45
CA PRO A 61 8.03 -12.56 1.89
C PRO A 61 8.31 -12.69 3.39
N ALA A 62 7.37 -13.31 4.11
CA ALA A 62 7.49 -13.62 5.53
C ALA A 62 7.23 -15.10 5.80
N CYS A 63 7.85 -15.62 6.85
CA CYS A 63 7.58 -16.95 7.37
C CYS A 63 6.34 -16.89 8.26
N LEU A 64 5.25 -17.51 7.82
CA LEU A 64 3.92 -17.37 8.42
C LEU A 64 3.29 -18.74 8.67
N ARG A 65 2.38 -18.81 9.64
CA ARG A 65 1.40 -19.90 9.74
C ARG A 65 0.00 -19.32 9.90
N GLU A 66 -1.00 -20.07 9.43
CA GLU A 66 -2.39 -19.71 9.65
C GLU A 66 -2.78 -19.98 11.10
N ILE A 67 -3.58 -19.07 11.67
CA ILE A 67 -4.22 -19.26 12.96
C ILE A 67 -5.71 -19.48 12.67
N ASP A 68 -6.26 -20.57 13.19
CA ASP A 68 -7.67 -20.84 13.02
C ASP A 68 -8.55 -19.84 13.82
N PRO A 69 -9.87 -19.80 13.58
CA PRO A 69 -10.76 -18.89 14.31
C PRO A 69 -10.79 -19.11 15.83
N ALA A 70 -10.39 -20.28 16.33
CA ALA A 70 -10.29 -20.61 17.75
C ALA A 70 -8.99 -20.08 18.38
N GLY A 71 -8.05 -19.59 17.57
CA GLY A 71 -6.76 -19.11 18.02
C GLY A 71 -5.70 -20.21 18.08
N ASP A 72 -5.99 -21.39 17.55
CA ASP A 72 -5.05 -22.49 17.48
C ASP A 72 -4.17 -22.34 16.23
N PRO A 73 -2.85 -22.46 16.35
CA PRO A 73 -1.97 -22.37 15.21
C PRO A 73 -2.17 -23.59 14.30
N GLY A 74 -2.70 -23.34 13.11
CA GLY A 74 -2.89 -24.34 12.07
C GLY A 74 -1.56 -24.68 11.41
N GLY A 75 -1.07 -25.90 11.63
CA GLY A 75 -0.03 -26.51 10.80
C GLY A 75 1.40 -25.94 10.93
N ALA A 76 2.23 -26.30 9.95
CA ALA A 76 3.63 -25.88 9.86
C ALA A 76 3.75 -24.48 9.23
N CYS A 77 4.84 -23.78 9.57
CA CYS A 77 5.16 -22.49 8.97
C CYS A 77 5.53 -22.66 7.49
N GLY A 78 5.13 -21.70 6.66
CA GLY A 78 5.46 -21.63 5.25
C GLY A 78 5.69 -20.18 4.82
N TRP A 79 6.25 -20.02 3.62
CA TRP A 79 6.44 -18.68 3.04
C TRP A 79 5.11 -18.13 2.51
N GLY A 80 4.77 -16.93 2.95
CA GLY A 80 3.68 -16.13 2.40
C GLY A 80 4.13 -14.71 2.09
N ILE A 81 3.33 -13.97 1.32
CA ILE A 81 3.54 -12.54 1.09
C ILE A 81 2.70 -11.79 2.11
N VAL A 82 3.33 -10.90 2.87
CA VAL A 82 2.63 -9.89 3.67
C VAL A 82 2.51 -8.66 2.81
N ASP A 83 1.28 -8.22 2.55
CA ASP A 83 1.04 -6.95 1.89
C ASP A 83 1.17 -5.81 2.90
N CYS A 84 1.39 -4.60 2.40
CA CYS A 84 1.22 -3.45 3.27
C CYS A 84 -0.22 -3.43 3.76
N PRO A 85 -0.47 -3.02 5.01
CA PRO A 85 -1.81 -2.60 5.36
C PRO A 85 -2.16 -1.51 4.34
N ASP A 86 -3.12 -1.80 3.47
CA ASP A 86 -3.74 -0.77 2.65
C ASP A 86 -4.09 0.32 3.66
N GLY A 87 -3.64 1.55 3.45
CA GLY A 87 -3.88 2.65 4.40
C GLY A 87 -5.36 2.93 4.72
N GLY A 88 -6.28 2.06 4.26
CA GLY A 88 -7.69 1.97 4.59
C GLY A 88 -8.05 1.09 5.80
N ASP A 89 -7.10 0.45 6.50
CA ASP A 89 -7.39 -0.28 7.76
C ASP A 89 -7.25 0.59 9.04
N THR A 90 -7.59 1.89 8.97
CA THR A 90 -8.47 2.38 10.05
C THR A 90 -9.69 1.47 10.01
N PRO A 91 -10.12 0.81 11.10
CA PRO A 91 -11.25 -0.12 11.02
C PRO A 91 -12.35 0.58 10.23
N ALA A 92 -12.62 0.08 9.02
CA ALA A 92 -13.49 0.78 8.10
C ALA A 92 -14.82 0.88 8.86
N CYS A 93 -15.19 2.09 9.23
CA CYS A 93 -16.40 2.27 10.02
C CYS A 93 -17.53 1.71 9.18
N ASP A 94 -18.31 0.80 9.75
CA ASP A 94 -19.50 0.33 9.06
C ASP A 94 -20.39 1.56 8.83
N PRO A 95 -20.97 1.77 7.63
CA PRO A 95 -21.87 2.88 7.38
C PRO A 95 -22.99 3.01 8.44
N ASP A 96 -23.41 1.90 9.05
CA ASP A 96 -24.42 1.90 10.11
C ASP A 96 -23.89 2.51 11.44
N ASP A 97 -22.58 2.47 11.70
CA ASP A 97 -21.94 3.04 12.90
C ASP A 97 -21.85 4.58 12.84
N CYS A 98 -21.84 5.16 11.64
CA CYS A 98 -21.80 6.62 11.43
C CYS A 98 -23.18 7.30 11.52
N GLY A 99 -24.27 6.52 11.58
CA GLY A 99 -25.63 7.02 11.51
C GLY A 99 -26.04 7.49 10.10
N PRO A 100 -27.18 8.20 9.96
CA PRO A 100 -27.70 8.59 8.65
C PRO A 100 -26.71 9.41 7.82
N ALA A 101 -26.51 9.00 6.57
CA ALA A 101 -25.61 9.68 5.66
C ALA A 101 -26.00 11.15 5.45
N PRO A 102 -25.03 12.08 5.36
CA PRO A 102 -25.27 13.43 4.88
C PRO A 102 -25.85 13.32 3.46
N GLY A 103 -26.92 14.04 3.15
CA GLY A 103 -27.54 14.03 1.81
C GLY A 103 -26.67 14.62 0.68
N ALA A 104 -25.37 14.83 0.93
CA ALA A 104 -24.42 15.27 -0.07
C ALA A 104 -24.04 14.09 -0.99
N PRO A 105 -23.95 14.29 -2.31
CA PRO A 105 -23.51 13.24 -3.22
C PRO A 105 -21.99 13.03 -3.13
N ASN A 106 -21.54 11.86 -3.56
CA ASN A 106 -20.14 11.62 -3.88
C ASN A 106 -19.82 12.12 -5.30
N TRP A 107 -18.56 12.47 -5.54
CA TRP A 107 -18.05 12.82 -6.87
C TRP A 107 -16.70 12.16 -7.12
N THR A 108 -16.41 11.89 -8.39
CA THR A 108 -15.13 11.31 -8.81
C THR A 108 -14.11 12.41 -9.04
N CYS A 109 -12.92 12.22 -8.49
CA CYS A 109 -11.77 13.09 -8.63
C CYS A 109 -11.03 12.83 -9.94
N ASP A 110 -10.14 13.75 -10.34
CA ASP A 110 -9.38 13.64 -11.59
C ASP A 110 -8.43 12.43 -11.61
N ASP A 111 -7.99 11.98 -10.44
CA ASP A 111 -7.18 10.77 -10.25
C ASP A 111 -8.01 9.47 -10.22
N GLY A 112 -9.34 9.57 -10.36
CA GLY A 112 -10.27 8.45 -10.29
C GLY A 112 -10.72 8.07 -8.88
N SER A 113 -10.20 8.71 -7.83
CA SER A 113 -10.67 8.51 -6.45
C SER A 113 -12.09 9.09 -6.25
N LEU A 114 -12.72 8.75 -5.12
CA LEU A 114 -14.06 9.22 -4.77
C LEU A 114 -13.98 10.21 -3.60
N ALA A 115 -14.47 11.42 -3.81
CA ALA A 115 -14.65 12.44 -2.78
C ALA A 115 -16.13 12.58 -2.40
N GLY A 116 -16.38 13.17 -1.24
CA GLY A 116 -17.71 13.28 -0.65
C GLY A 116 -17.81 12.65 0.74
N PRO A 117 -19.02 12.40 1.25
CA PRO A 117 -19.23 11.80 2.55
C PRO A 117 -18.64 10.39 2.65
N ALA A 118 -17.69 10.21 3.56
CA ALA A 118 -17.12 8.92 3.95
C ALA A 118 -17.32 8.69 5.45
N CYS A 119 -17.63 7.45 5.81
CA CYS A 119 -17.74 7.01 7.19
C CYS A 119 -16.33 6.66 7.69
N LEU A 120 -15.76 7.51 8.55
CA LEU A 120 -14.36 7.43 8.98
C LEU A 120 -14.24 7.43 10.51
N THR A 121 -13.18 6.81 11.01
CA THR A 121 -12.82 6.91 12.43
C THR A 121 -12.35 8.33 12.75
N GLN A 122 -12.98 8.93 13.76
CA GLN A 122 -12.69 10.26 14.25
C GLN A 122 -11.52 10.24 15.24
N ALA A 123 -10.99 11.42 15.60
CA ALA A 123 -9.85 11.54 16.50
C ALA A 123 -10.12 10.99 17.92
N ASP A 124 -11.38 10.89 18.32
CA ASP A 124 -11.81 10.30 19.60
C ASP A 124 -12.02 8.78 19.52
N GLY A 125 -11.78 8.17 18.35
CA GLY A 125 -11.97 6.74 18.10
C GLY A 125 -13.40 6.33 17.77
N SER A 126 -14.35 7.27 17.68
CA SER A 126 -15.72 7.01 17.24
C SER A 126 -15.82 6.99 15.71
N CYS A 127 -16.92 6.42 15.18
CA CYS A 127 -17.23 6.49 13.76
C CYS A 127 -18.13 7.69 13.47
N GLY A 128 -17.80 8.46 12.43
CA GLY A 128 -18.59 9.61 12.03
C GLY A 128 -18.36 9.99 10.57
N TRP A 129 -19.35 10.70 10.00
CA TRP A 129 -19.26 11.21 8.64
C TRP A 129 -18.24 12.35 8.55
N SER A 130 -17.31 12.22 7.60
CA SER A 130 -16.41 13.29 7.18
C SER A 130 -16.56 13.52 5.68
N ILE A 131 -16.23 14.73 5.22
CA ILE A 131 -16.13 15.01 3.80
C ILE A 131 -14.68 14.79 3.38
N VAL A 132 -14.45 13.79 2.54
CA VAL A 132 -13.17 13.57 1.88
C VAL A 132 -13.13 14.50 0.67
N GLU A 133 -12.10 15.34 0.60
CA GLU A 133 -11.85 16.18 -0.56
C GLU A 133 -10.99 15.43 -1.57
N CYS A 134 -11.11 15.79 -2.84
CA CYS A 134 -10.19 15.29 -3.86
C CYS A 134 -8.76 15.69 -3.50
N PRO A 135 -7.77 14.83 -3.77
CA PRO A 135 -6.38 15.24 -3.72
C PRO A 135 -6.17 16.50 -4.54
N ALA A 136 -5.36 17.43 -4.01
CA ALA A 136 -4.94 18.56 -4.82
C ALA A 136 -4.20 18.02 -6.05
N PRO A 137 -4.42 18.62 -7.25
CA PRO A 137 -3.65 18.24 -8.42
C PRO A 137 -2.16 18.40 -8.11
N ALA A 138 -1.36 17.42 -8.53
CA ALA A 138 0.09 17.51 -8.42
C ALA A 138 0.57 18.82 -9.08
N PRO A 139 1.56 19.51 -8.50
CA PRO A 139 2.06 20.74 -9.08
C PRO A 139 2.59 20.45 -10.48
N ALA A 140 2.25 21.31 -11.43
CA ALA A 140 2.85 21.27 -12.77
C ALA A 140 4.32 21.71 -12.65
N CYS A 141 5.23 20.73 -12.62
CA CYS A 141 6.67 20.97 -12.58
C CYS A 141 7.23 21.21 -13.99
N ASP A 142 6.54 22.06 -14.76
CA ASP A 142 6.88 22.35 -16.15
C ASP A 142 8.08 23.30 -16.22
N GLY A 143 9.28 22.71 -16.18
CA GLY A 143 10.53 23.41 -16.40
C GLY A 143 11.27 23.81 -15.12
N PRO A 144 12.48 24.36 -15.28
CA PRO A 144 13.41 24.58 -14.18
C PRO A 144 12.94 25.63 -13.16
N ASP A 145 12.08 26.56 -13.58
CA ASP A 145 11.58 27.66 -12.74
C ASP A 145 10.51 27.20 -11.74
N ALA A 146 9.92 26.01 -11.94
CA ALA A 146 8.98 25.43 -11.01
C ALA A 146 9.66 24.89 -9.73
N CYS A 147 10.96 24.58 -9.81
CA CYS A 147 11.72 24.02 -8.71
C CYS A 147 12.37 25.11 -7.85
N THR A 148 12.34 24.92 -6.53
CA THR A 148 12.99 25.86 -5.60
C THR A 148 14.49 25.58 -5.53
N GLY A 149 15.29 26.62 -5.67
CA GLY A 149 16.75 26.56 -5.51
C GLY A 149 17.50 26.24 -6.81
N PRO A 150 18.85 26.31 -6.76
CA PRO A 150 19.68 26.08 -7.93
C PRO A 150 19.58 24.62 -8.39
N ALA A 151 19.58 24.42 -9.70
CA ALA A 151 19.72 23.09 -10.28
C ALA A 151 21.01 22.41 -9.78
N PRO A 152 20.96 21.09 -9.49
CA PRO A 152 22.16 20.32 -9.25
C PRO A 152 23.15 20.50 -10.40
N GLY A 153 24.44 20.66 -10.08
CA GLY A 153 25.50 20.84 -11.08
C GLY A 153 25.86 19.58 -11.89
N ALA A 154 24.97 18.58 -11.92
CA ALA A 154 25.17 17.38 -12.71
C ALA A 154 24.88 17.69 -14.20
N PRO A 155 25.66 17.13 -15.14
CA PRO A 155 25.42 17.32 -16.57
C PRO A 155 24.17 16.55 -17.01
N ASN A 156 23.51 17.04 -18.06
CA ASN A 156 22.56 16.25 -18.82
C ASN A 156 23.32 15.27 -19.72
N TYR A 157 22.79 14.05 -19.89
CA TYR A 157 23.34 13.06 -20.79
C TYR A 157 22.23 12.35 -21.56
N LEU A 158 22.52 11.96 -22.80
CA LEU A 158 21.56 11.29 -23.68
C LEU A 158 21.64 9.78 -23.45
N CYS A 159 20.49 9.18 -23.18
CA CYS A 159 20.33 7.76 -22.96
C CYS A 159 20.31 6.97 -24.30
N PRO A 160 20.57 5.66 -24.28
CA PRO A 160 20.61 4.83 -25.49
C PRO A 160 19.28 4.77 -26.26
N ASP A 161 18.16 4.97 -25.59
CA ASP A 161 16.80 5.06 -26.13
C ASP A 161 16.46 6.45 -26.69
N GLY A 162 17.35 7.44 -26.52
CA GLY A 162 17.17 8.81 -26.95
C GLY A 162 16.53 9.75 -25.91
N THR A 163 16.26 9.28 -24.69
CA THR A 163 15.79 10.14 -23.58
C THR A 163 16.94 10.96 -22.97
N LEU A 164 16.64 12.05 -22.27
CA LEU A 164 17.63 12.87 -21.57
C LEU A 164 17.59 12.55 -20.07
N ALA A 165 18.71 12.06 -19.55
CA ALA A 165 18.95 11.89 -18.12
C ALA A 165 19.76 13.08 -17.56
N GLY A 166 19.72 13.25 -16.24
CA GLY A 166 20.31 14.38 -15.53
C GLY A 166 19.32 15.11 -14.61
N PRO A 167 19.63 16.37 -14.22
CA PRO A 167 18.74 17.17 -13.39
C PRO A 167 17.40 17.45 -14.07
N ALA A 168 16.32 16.97 -13.46
CA ALA A 168 14.95 17.27 -13.87
C ALA A 168 14.19 17.93 -12.72
N CYS A 169 13.27 18.82 -13.07
CA CYS A 169 12.29 19.36 -12.13
C CYS A 169 11.08 18.44 -12.13
N GLN A 170 10.81 17.80 -11.00
CA GLN A 170 9.71 16.83 -10.87
C GLN A 170 8.96 17.05 -9.56
N ALA A 171 7.75 16.51 -9.46
CA ALA A 171 6.98 16.53 -8.22
C ALA A 171 7.74 15.76 -7.13
N GLY A 172 7.86 16.37 -5.96
CA GLY A 172 8.43 15.75 -4.78
C GLY A 172 7.58 14.59 -4.28
N SER A 173 8.13 13.81 -3.37
CA SER A 173 7.44 12.68 -2.74
C SER A 173 6.20 13.08 -1.93
N ASP A 174 6.03 14.37 -1.65
CA ASP A 174 4.85 14.93 -0.99
C ASP A 174 3.70 15.23 -1.96
N GLY A 175 3.90 15.08 -3.27
CA GLY A 175 2.91 15.38 -4.32
C GLY A 175 2.47 16.85 -4.37
N ALA A 176 3.10 17.73 -3.60
CA ALA A 176 2.66 19.10 -3.38
C ALA A 176 3.74 20.14 -3.71
N THR A 177 5.01 19.73 -3.78
CA THR A 177 6.13 20.62 -4.12
C THR A 177 6.89 20.11 -5.35
N CYS A 178 7.55 21.01 -6.08
CA CYS A 178 8.49 20.63 -7.14
C CYS A 178 9.92 20.66 -6.59
N GLY A 179 10.69 19.61 -6.85
CA GLY A 179 12.05 19.45 -6.41
C GLY A 179 12.97 18.97 -7.52
N TRP A 180 14.26 19.27 -7.36
CA TRP A 180 15.30 18.75 -8.25
C TRP A 180 15.58 17.28 -7.95
N VAL A 181 15.50 16.46 -8.99
CA VAL A 181 15.91 15.06 -8.95
C VAL A 181 16.96 14.79 -10.02
N ILE A 182 17.76 13.74 -9.81
CA ILE A 182 18.64 13.21 -10.84
C ILE A 182 17.92 12.02 -11.45
N VAL A 183 17.51 12.15 -12.71
CA VAL A 183 16.94 11.05 -13.48
C VAL A 183 18.08 10.29 -14.12
N ASP A 184 18.12 8.97 -13.95
CA ASP A 184 19.07 8.09 -14.61
C ASP A 184 18.40 7.36 -15.80
N CYS A 185 19.18 6.84 -16.74
CA CYS A 185 18.65 6.20 -17.97
C CYS A 185 17.81 4.93 -17.75
N GLY A 186 17.64 4.45 -16.50
CA GLY A 186 16.72 3.37 -16.16
C GLY A 186 15.31 3.86 -15.78
N ASP A 187 15.19 5.16 -15.49
CA ASP A 187 13.99 5.81 -14.94
C ASP A 187 13.39 6.87 -15.89
N ALA A 188 14.00 7.08 -17.07
CA ALA A 188 13.69 8.12 -18.05
C ALA A 188 12.74 7.67 -19.17
#